data_AF-A0A0G1NUC8-F1
#
_entry.id   AF-A0A0G1NUC8-F1
#
_cell.length_a   1.000
_cell.length_b   1.000
_cell.length_c   1.000
_cell.angle_alpha   90.00
_cell.angle_beta   90.00
_cell.angle_gamma   90.00
#
_symmetry.space_group_name_H-M   'P 1'
#
loop_
_entity.id
_entity.type
_entity.pdbx_description
1 polymer ?
#
loop_
_entity_poly.entity_id
_entity_poly.type
_entity_poly.pdbx_seq_one_letter_code
_entity_poly.pdbx_strand_id
1 'polypeptide(L)'
;MNTIQKSPENMELHFENQLRIEKEFEKIELVADKLTEKYKEYKELQGFVAYLKGMEKLFAQARIESWTNTQAKEELVKNEIHFFSLDSGIDEDVFKTIRDDFGMVYITVKQVHEAADKLMEKYAACADCLEFIGYMKKISLLFLEAQKEHWDMKIIKENMCKSRIAKLSADGHPELQILEQIRMEFEEGIR
;
A
#
# COMPACT_ATOMS: atom_id res chain seq x y z
N MET A 1 -11.18 26.63 -18.15
CA MET A 1 -9.74 26.58 -17.82
C MET A 1 -9.49 27.60 -16.74
N ASN A 2 -9.51 27.19 -15.47
CA ASN A 2 -9.12 28.06 -14.35
C ASN A 2 -7.62 27.90 -14.13
N THR A 3 -6.87 28.91 -14.54
CA THR A 3 -5.46 29.06 -14.19
C THR A 3 -5.38 29.29 -12.69
N ILE A 4 -5.03 28.26 -11.92
CA ILE A 4 -4.70 28.42 -10.51
C ILE A 4 -3.42 29.26 -10.47
N GLN A 5 -3.56 30.57 -10.25
CA GLN A 5 -2.45 31.40 -9.81
C GLN A 5 -1.98 30.84 -8.46
N LYS A 6 -0.87 30.11 -8.46
CA LYS A 6 -0.21 29.65 -7.23
C LYS A 6 0.24 30.90 -6.46
N SER A 7 -0.42 31.22 -5.35
CA SER A 7 0.05 32.26 -4.44
C SER A 7 1.43 31.89 -3.86
N PRO A 8 2.30 32.87 -3.52
CA PRO A 8 3.60 32.60 -2.90
C PRO A 8 3.53 31.71 -1.66
N GLU A 9 2.50 31.92 -0.82
CA GLU A 9 2.22 31.13 0.40
C GLU A 9 1.96 29.65 0.09
N ASN A 10 1.28 29.34 -1.02
CA ASN A 10 1.04 27.96 -1.45
C ASN A 10 2.31 27.29 -2.00
N MET A 11 3.26 28.06 -2.53
CA MET A 11 4.57 27.53 -2.96
C MET A 11 5.50 27.27 -1.77
N GLU A 12 5.47 28.14 -0.76
CA GLU A 12 6.26 27.98 0.47
C GLU A 12 5.81 26.75 1.27
N LEU A 13 4.50 26.61 1.52
CA LEU A 13 3.95 25.42 2.19
C LEU A 13 4.24 24.12 1.42
N HIS A 14 4.14 24.15 0.09
CA HIS A 14 4.48 23.00 -0.74
C HIS A 14 5.97 22.63 -0.59
N PHE A 15 6.87 23.61 -0.63
CA PHE A 15 8.30 23.38 -0.46
C PHE A 15 8.64 22.85 0.93
N GLU A 16 8.05 23.41 1.99
CA GLU A 16 8.21 22.91 3.36
C GLU A 16 7.73 21.46 3.50
N ASN A 17 6.58 21.13 2.92
CA ASN A 17 6.07 19.76 2.92
C ASN A 17 6.99 18.80 2.16
N GLN A 18 7.55 19.21 1.01
CA GLN A 18 8.53 18.39 0.29
C GLN A 18 9.78 18.11 1.14
N LEU A 19 10.35 19.13 1.80
CA LEU A 19 11.49 18.94 2.70
C LEU A 19 11.17 18.00 3.88
N ARG A 20 9.95 18.06 4.41
CA ARG A 20 9.50 17.14 5.47
C ARG A 20 9.35 15.71 4.96
N ILE A 21 8.81 15.53 3.76
CA ILE A 21 8.66 14.22 3.12
C ILE A 21 10.04 13.61 2.86
N GLU A 22 10.97 14.37 2.28
CA GLU A 22 12.35 13.93 2.01
C GLU A 22 13.04 13.45 3.28
N LYS A 23 12.96 14.21 4.38
CA LYS A 23 13.53 13.82 5.68
C LYS A 23 12.93 12.53 6.24
N GLU A 24 11.60 12.38 6.16
CA GLU A 24 10.95 11.12 6.59
C GLU A 24 11.39 9.96 5.69
N PHE A 25 11.49 10.19 4.38
CA PHE A 25 11.90 9.16 3.42
C PHE A 25 13.34 8.71 3.64
N GLU A 26 14.26 9.63 3.95
CA GLU A 26 15.64 9.30 4.31
C GLU A 26 15.70 8.42 5.57
N LYS A 27 14.91 8.74 6.60
CA LYS A 27 14.83 7.91 7.81
C LYS A 27 14.33 6.50 7.49
N ILE A 28 13.27 6.40 6.67
CA ILE A 28 12.68 5.13 6.27
C ILE A 28 13.67 4.30 5.44
N GLU A 29 14.37 4.92 4.48
CA GLU A 29 15.39 4.24 3.67
C GLU A 29 16.51 3.68 4.55
N LEU A 30 17.04 4.48 5.49
CA LEU A 30 18.10 4.03 6.40
C LEU A 30 17.69 2.79 7.21
N VAL A 31 16.45 2.76 7.69
CA VAL A 31 15.92 1.60 8.45
C VAL A 31 15.75 0.39 7.53
N ALA A 32 15.20 0.60 6.33
CA ALA A 32 15.01 -0.46 5.36
C ALA A 32 16.35 -1.07 4.92
N ASP A 33 17.39 -0.26 4.68
CA ASP A 33 18.71 -0.74 4.29
C ASP A 33 19.35 -1.59 5.40
N LYS A 34 19.26 -1.13 6.65
CA LYS A 34 19.77 -1.88 7.82
C LYS A 34 19.09 -3.25 7.95
N LEU A 35 17.76 -3.29 7.80
CA LEU A 35 17.02 -4.55 7.89
C LEU A 35 17.28 -5.44 6.66
N THR A 36 17.38 -4.86 5.47
CA THR A 36 17.72 -5.61 4.24
C THR A 36 19.07 -6.28 4.36
N GLU A 37 20.08 -5.60 4.91
CA GLU A 37 21.39 -6.19 5.19
C GLU A 37 21.33 -7.26 6.28
N LYS A 38 20.58 -7.01 7.36
CA LYS A 38 20.39 -7.99 8.46
C LYS A 38 19.73 -9.28 7.98
N TYR A 39 18.76 -9.19 7.07
CA TYR A 39 17.99 -10.33 6.55
C TYR A 39 18.41 -10.75 5.13
N LYS A 40 19.62 -10.40 4.70
CA LYS A 40 20.08 -10.54 3.30
C LYS A 40 20.11 -11.97 2.76
N GLU A 41 20.21 -12.96 3.63
CA GLU A 41 20.29 -14.37 3.25
C GLU A 41 18.96 -14.91 2.69
N TYR A 42 17.85 -14.19 2.88
CA TYR A 42 16.51 -14.62 2.47
C TYR A 42 15.82 -13.57 1.60
N LYS A 43 15.72 -13.84 0.30
CA LYS A 43 15.12 -12.93 -0.69
C LYS A 43 13.68 -12.53 -0.36
N GLU A 44 12.87 -13.46 0.16
CA GLU A 44 11.48 -13.19 0.56
C GLU A 44 11.40 -12.17 1.72
N LEU A 45 12.33 -12.25 2.67
CA LEU A 45 12.41 -11.29 3.77
C LEU A 45 12.84 -9.91 3.28
N GLN A 46 13.75 -9.84 2.30
CA GLN A 46 14.10 -8.58 1.64
C GLN A 46 12.89 -7.97 0.91
N GLY A 47 12.10 -8.80 0.21
CA GLY A 47 10.84 -8.38 -0.41
C GLY A 47 9.86 -7.82 0.60
N PHE A 48 9.75 -8.44 1.78
CA PHE A 48 8.90 -7.93 2.86
C PHE A 48 9.42 -6.60 3.45
N VAL A 49 10.73 -6.43 3.60
CA VAL A 49 11.31 -5.13 4.02
C VAL A 49 11.03 -4.04 2.99
N ALA A 50 11.15 -4.35 1.70
CA ALA A 50 10.81 -3.42 0.61
C ALA A 50 9.33 -3.02 0.63
N TYR A 51 8.44 -3.98 0.92
CA TYR A 51 7.02 -3.73 1.14
C TYR A 51 6.78 -2.76 2.31
N LEU A 52 7.38 -3.02 3.48
CA LEU A 52 7.25 -2.15 4.66
C LEU A 52 7.75 -0.73 4.36
N LYS A 53 8.86 -0.61 3.63
CA LYS A 53 9.37 0.67 3.15
C LYS A 53 8.36 1.42 2.29
N GLY A 54 7.81 0.77 1.25
CA GLY A 54 6.82 1.40 0.37
C GLY A 54 5.59 1.88 1.14
N MET A 55 5.10 1.04 2.05
CA MET A 55 3.95 1.36 2.89
C MET A 55 4.23 2.55 3.83
N GLU A 56 5.36 2.56 4.51
CA GLU A 56 5.67 3.67 5.43
C GLU A 56 5.84 5.00 4.68
N LYS A 57 6.50 4.99 3.52
CA LYS A 57 6.64 6.19 2.69
C LYS A 57 5.27 6.74 2.28
N LEU A 58 4.39 5.87 1.80
CA LEU A 58 3.03 6.24 1.41
C LEU A 58 2.27 6.88 2.58
N PHE A 59 2.29 6.28 3.76
CA PHE A 59 1.56 6.80 4.91
C PHE A 59 2.21 8.05 5.53
N ALA A 60 3.53 8.18 5.48
CA ALA A 60 4.23 9.40 5.87
C ALA A 60 3.84 10.58 4.97
N GLN A 61 3.82 10.35 3.65
CA GLN A 61 3.39 11.35 2.67
C GLN A 61 1.91 11.70 2.86
N ALA A 62 1.03 10.69 2.98
CA ALA A 62 -0.40 10.89 3.23
C ALA A 62 -0.66 11.77 4.46
N ARG A 63 0.12 11.58 5.53
CA ARG A 63 0.04 12.38 6.76
C ARG A 63 0.54 13.81 6.56
N ILE A 64 1.67 14.02 5.90
CA ILE A 64 2.26 15.36 5.70
C ILE A 64 1.40 16.20 4.75
N GLU A 65 0.93 15.60 3.66
CA GLU A 65 0.11 16.27 2.64
C GLU A 65 -1.38 16.24 2.96
N SER A 66 -1.77 15.66 4.10
CA SER A 66 -3.17 15.57 4.55
C SER A 66 -4.09 14.96 3.51
N TRP A 67 -3.68 13.83 2.92
CA TRP A 67 -4.45 13.14 1.90
C TRP A 67 -5.82 12.71 2.43
N THR A 68 -6.81 12.75 1.52
CA THR A 68 -8.11 12.14 1.76
C THR A 68 -7.99 10.61 1.74
N ASN A 69 -8.95 9.92 2.36
CA ASN A 69 -9.06 8.46 2.29
C ASN A 69 -9.08 7.94 0.84
N THR A 70 -9.73 8.67 -0.08
CA THR A 70 -9.76 8.33 -1.50
C THR A 70 -8.36 8.38 -2.11
N GLN A 71 -7.62 9.48 -1.90
CA GLN A 71 -6.26 9.63 -2.41
C GLN A 71 -5.31 8.57 -1.82
N ALA A 72 -5.36 8.35 -0.50
CA ALA A 72 -4.54 7.31 0.14
C ALA A 72 -4.83 5.91 -0.42
N LYS A 73 -6.10 5.59 -0.67
CA LYS A 73 -6.50 4.32 -1.28
C LYS A 73 -5.98 4.19 -2.72
N GLU A 74 -6.06 5.25 -3.51
CA GLU A 74 -5.57 5.24 -4.90
C GLU A 74 -4.06 5.05 -4.98
N GLU A 75 -3.30 5.78 -4.17
CA GLU A 75 -1.85 5.63 -4.10
C GLU A 75 -1.44 4.27 -3.53
N LEU A 76 -2.22 3.72 -2.59
CA LEU A 76 -1.99 2.38 -2.05
C LEU A 76 -2.12 1.33 -3.14
N VAL A 77 -3.19 1.38 -3.94
CA VAL A 77 -3.36 0.44 -5.05
C VAL A 77 -2.26 0.61 -6.10
N LYS A 78 -1.80 1.83 -6.39
CA LYS A 78 -0.66 2.05 -7.31
C LYS A 78 0.62 1.40 -6.79
N ASN A 79 0.92 1.58 -5.50
CA ASN A 79 2.08 0.95 -4.87
C ASN A 79 1.99 -0.58 -4.94
N GLU A 80 0.79 -1.13 -4.85
CA GLU A 80 0.55 -2.58 -4.87
C GLU A 80 0.60 -3.19 -6.27
N ILE A 81 0.19 -2.45 -7.30
CA ILE A 81 0.41 -2.85 -8.69
C ILE A 81 1.89 -3.17 -8.93
N HIS A 82 2.79 -2.33 -8.40
CA HIS A 82 4.22 -2.56 -8.51
C HIS A 82 4.65 -3.86 -7.82
N PHE A 83 4.24 -4.08 -6.57
CA PHE A 83 4.60 -5.30 -5.84
C PHE A 83 4.02 -6.57 -6.47
N PHE A 84 2.77 -6.54 -6.92
CA PHE A 84 2.17 -7.68 -7.63
C PHE A 84 2.85 -7.97 -8.96
N SER A 85 3.28 -6.94 -9.69
CA SER A 85 4.05 -7.11 -10.93
C SER A 85 5.41 -7.75 -10.66
N LEU A 86 6.12 -7.32 -9.62
CA LEU A 86 7.39 -7.93 -9.22
C LEU A 86 7.24 -9.39 -8.75
N ASP A 87 6.18 -9.69 -7.98
CA ASP A 87 5.95 -11.02 -7.41
C ASP A 87 5.51 -12.05 -8.48
N SER A 88 4.61 -11.65 -9.39
CA SER A 88 4.02 -12.54 -10.40
C SER A 88 4.77 -12.57 -11.74
N GLY A 89 5.59 -11.55 -12.02
CA GLY A 89 6.19 -11.33 -13.33
C GLY A 89 5.20 -10.85 -14.42
N ILE A 90 3.95 -10.56 -14.05
CA ILE A 90 2.95 -9.96 -14.95
C ILE A 90 3.22 -8.46 -15.10
N ASP A 91 3.04 -7.94 -16.30
CA ASP A 91 3.20 -6.51 -16.59
C ASP A 91 2.23 -5.66 -15.74
N GLU A 92 2.76 -4.58 -15.14
CA GLU A 92 1.97 -3.61 -14.38
C GLU A 92 0.74 -3.10 -15.16
N ASP A 93 0.81 -3.01 -16.49
CA ASP A 93 -0.29 -2.52 -17.33
C ASP A 93 -1.52 -3.43 -17.30
N VAL A 94 -1.33 -4.74 -17.06
CA VAL A 94 -2.44 -5.68 -16.82
C VAL A 94 -3.15 -5.32 -15.52
N PHE A 95 -2.39 -5.10 -14.45
CA PHE A 95 -2.96 -4.72 -13.15
C PHE A 95 -3.56 -3.32 -13.16
N LYS A 96 -2.99 -2.36 -13.91
CA LYS A 96 -3.59 -1.03 -14.14
C LYS A 96 -4.93 -1.16 -14.85
N THR A 97 -5.02 -2.00 -15.88
CA THR A 97 -6.29 -2.25 -16.58
C THR A 97 -7.33 -2.86 -15.64
N ILE A 98 -6.94 -3.85 -14.83
CA ILE A 98 -7.80 -4.45 -13.82
C ILE A 98 -8.27 -3.41 -12.80
N ARG A 99 -7.37 -2.52 -12.34
CA ARG A 99 -7.70 -1.43 -11.41
C ARG A 99 -8.68 -0.43 -12.01
N ASP A 100 -8.50 -0.07 -13.28
CA ASP A 100 -9.37 0.88 -13.97
C ASP A 100 -10.77 0.29 -14.22
N ASP A 101 -10.85 -0.99 -14.60
CA ASP A 101 -12.12 -1.72 -14.70
C ASP A 101 -12.77 -1.93 -13.33
N PHE A 102 -11.96 -2.11 -12.27
CA PHE A 102 -12.46 -2.27 -10.92
C PHE A 102 -13.08 -0.99 -10.41
N GLY A 103 -12.54 0.18 -10.74
CA GLY A 103 -13.03 1.48 -10.28
C GLY A 103 -12.94 1.67 -8.77
N MET A 104 -12.32 2.76 -8.29
CA MET A 104 -11.96 2.88 -6.86
C MET A 104 -12.92 3.72 -6.02
N VAL A 105 -14.11 4.09 -6.51
CA VAL A 105 -14.97 5.11 -5.87
C VAL A 105 -16.27 4.52 -5.33
N TYR A 106 -16.16 3.41 -4.60
CA TYR A 106 -17.30 2.73 -3.99
C TYR A 106 -17.79 3.35 -2.70
N ILE A 107 -19.12 3.34 -2.50
CA ILE A 107 -19.79 3.85 -1.29
C ILE A 107 -20.52 2.76 -0.50
N THR A 108 -20.63 1.54 -1.05
CA THR A 108 -21.28 0.41 -0.37
C THR A 108 -20.49 -0.89 -0.54
N VAL A 109 -20.61 -1.78 0.45
CA VAL A 109 -20.05 -3.15 0.40
C VAL A 109 -20.56 -3.90 -0.84
N LYS A 110 -21.85 -3.77 -1.15
CA LYS A 110 -22.46 -4.45 -2.31
C LYS A 110 -21.77 -4.11 -3.62
N GLN A 111 -21.50 -2.83 -3.88
CA GLN A 111 -20.83 -2.41 -5.12
C GLN A 111 -19.41 -2.98 -5.23
N VAL A 112 -18.68 -3.04 -4.11
CA VAL A 112 -17.32 -3.61 -4.09
C VAL A 112 -17.36 -5.10 -4.46
N HIS A 113 -18.31 -5.85 -3.90
CA HIS A 113 -18.49 -7.26 -4.24
C HIS A 113 -18.86 -7.47 -5.71
N GLU A 114 -19.87 -6.75 -6.21
CA GLU A 114 -20.33 -6.88 -7.60
C GLU A 114 -19.23 -6.56 -8.62
N ALA A 115 -18.40 -5.55 -8.36
CA ALA A 115 -17.28 -5.22 -9.23
C ALA A 115 -16.16 -6.26 -9.19
N ALA A 116 -15.81 -6.74 -7.99
CA ALA A 116 -14.81 -7.79 -7.81
C ALA A 116 -15.24 -9.08 -8.51
N ASP A 117 -16.48 -9.51 -8.32
CA ASP A 117 -16.97 -10.80 -8.82
C ASP A 117 -17.02 -10.79 -10.36
N LYS A 118 -17.46 -9.69 -10.99
CA LYS A 118 -17.39 -9.50 -12.45
C LYS A 118 -15.98 -9.59 -13.00
N LEU A 119 -15.01 -9.02 -12.28
CA LEU A 119 -13.61 -9.09 -12.70
C LEU A 119 -13.02 -10.48 -12.48
N MET A 120 -13.36 -11.15 -11.39
CA MET A 120 -12.93 -12.53 -11.16
C MET A 120 -13.44 -13.47 -12.25
N GLU A 121 -14.65 -13.27 -12.75
CA GLU A 121 -15.17 -14.01 -13.92
C GLU A 121 -14.36 -13.70 -15.19
N LYS A 122 -14.07 -12.42 -15.46
CA LYS A 122 -13.30 -11.98 -16.63
C LYS A 122 -11.86 -12.52 -16.63
N TYR A 123 -11.23 -12.60 -15.45
CA TYR A 123 -9.83 -13.01 -15.28
C TYR A 123 -9.69 -14.43 -14.68
N ALA A 124 -10.72 -15.28 -14.80
CA ALA A 124 -10.77 -16.60 -14.15
C ALA A 124 -9.59 -17.53 -14.46
N ALA A 125 -8.91 -17.33 -15.61
CA ALA A 125 -7.76 -18.14 -16.03
C ALA A 125 -6.40 -17.60 -15.54
N CYS A 126 -6.35 -16.48 -14.82
CA CYS A 126 -5.11 -15.84 -14.35
C CYS A 126 -5.10 -15.78 -12.81
N ALA A 127 -4.39 -16.72 -12.18
CA ALA A 127 -4.35 -16.83 -10.71
C ALA A 127 -3.85 -15.55 -10.03
N ASP A 128 -2.77 -14.95 -10.52
CA ASP A 128 -2.22 -13.71 -9.98
C ASP A 128 -3.17 -12.51 -10.18
N CYS A 129 -3.91 -12.48 -11.29
CA CYS A 129 -4.95 -11.47 -11.52
C CYS A 129 -6.09 -11.62 -10.51
N LEU A 130 -6.53 -12.86 -10.24
CA LEU A 130 -7.56 -13.14 -9.24
C LEU A 130 -7.11 -12.71 -7.85
N GLU A 131 -5.84 -12.95 -7.52
CA GLU A 131 -5.24 -12.53 -6.27
C GLU A 131 -5.22 -11.01 -6.12
N PHE A 132 -4.81 -10.29 -7.17
CA PHE A 132 -4.84 -8.83 -7.20
C PHE A 132 -6.27 -8.27 -7.08
N ILE A 133 -7.26 -8.88 -7.75
CA ILE A 133 -8.68 -8.48 -7.63
C ILE A 133 -9.18 -8.71 -6.20
N GLY A 134 -8.83 -9.85 -5.59
CA GLY A 134 -9.14 -10.14 -4.19
C GLY A 134 -8.54 -9.11 -3.24
N TYR A 135 -7.32 -8.67 -3.53
CA TYR A 135 -6.63 -7.62 -2.79
C TYR A 135 -7.33 -6.25 -2.91
N MET A 136 -7.71 -5.82 -4.12
CA MET A 136 -8.47 -4.58 -4.33
C MET A 136 -9.83 -4.60 -3.63
N LYS A 137 -10.52 -5.75 -3.67
CA LYS A 137 -11.76 -5.99 -2.91
C LYS A 137 -11.53 -5.77 -1.42
N LYS A 138 -10.48 -6.38 -0.86
CA LYS A 138 -10.11 -6.25 0.55
C LYS A 138 -9.82 -4.80 0.95
N ILE A 139 -8.97 -4.09 0.19
CA ILE A 139 -8.68 -2.67 0.43
C ILE A 139 -9.97 -1.85 0.42
N SER A 140 -10.81 -2.04 -0.60
CA SER A 140 -12.02 -1.22 -0.75
C SER A 140 -12.99 -1.43 0.42
N LEU A 141 -13.13 -2.66 0.90
CA LEU A 141 -13.90 -2.96 2.10
C LEU A 141 -13.27 -2.36 3.37
N LEU A 142 -11.96 -2.45 3.52
CA LEU A 142 -11.23 -1.86 4.65
C LEU A 142 -11.45 -0.34 4.74
N PHE A 143 -11.39 0.36 3.60
CA PHE A 143 -11.62 1.81 3.57
C PHE A 143 -13.09 2.19 3.84
N LEU A 144 -14.05 1.36 3.42
CA LEU A 144 -15.46 1.55 3.78
C LEU A 144 -15.68 1.36 5.29
N GLU A 145 -15.05 0.34 5.88
CA GLU A 145 -15.08 0.11 7.33
C GLU A 145 -14.40 1.26 8.09
N ALA A 146 -13.21 1.67 7.65
CA ALA A 146 -12.49 2.81 8.23
C ALA A 146 -13.31 4.10 8.22
N GLN A 147 -14.09 4.33 7.15
CA GLN A 147 -15.00 5.47 7.08
C GLN A 147 -16.16 5.34 8.08
N LYS A 148 -16.73 4.15 8.22
CA LYS A 148 -17.85 3.86 9.14
C LYS A 148 -17.43 3.97 10.60
N GLU A 149 -16.25 3.49 10.93
CA GLU A 149 -15.71 3.41 12.29
C GLU A 149 -14.77 4.59 12.64
N HIS A 150 -14.64 5.56 11.74
CA HIS A 150 -13.77 6.74 11.90
C HIS A 150 -12.31 6.40 12.23
N TRP A 151 -11.76 5.38 11.57
CA TRP A 151 -10.37 5.00 11.77
C TRP A 151 -9.40 6.02 11.19
N ASP A 152 -8.27 6.19 11.87
CA ASP A 152 -7.15 6.94 11.35
C ASP A 152 -6.29 6.09 10.38
N MET A 153 -5.37 6.75 9.69
CA MET A 153 -4.46 6.09 8.74
C MET A 153 -3.52 5.07 9.41
N LYS A 154 -3.28 5.20 10.72
CA LYS A 154 -2.42 4.26 11.46
C LYS A 154 -3.09 2.90 11.58
N ILE A 155 -4.39 2.87 11.92
CA ILE A 155 -5.18 1.63 12.00
C ILE A 155 -5.29 0.97 10.62
N ILE A 156 -5.50 1.76 9.56
CA ILE A 156 -5.52 1.25 8.18
C ILE A 156 -4.17 0.60 7.85
N LYS A 157 -3.05 1.29 8.06
CA LYS A 157 -1.69 0.77 7.84
C LYS A 157 -1.46 -0.55 8.58
N GLU A 158 -1.84 -0.62 9.86
CA GLU A 158 -1.65 -1.81 10.68
C GLU A 158 -2.43 -3.02 10.13
N ASN A 159 -3.68 -2.83 9.71
CA ASN A 159 -4.49 -3.87 9.07
C ASN A 159 -3.87 -4.35 7.75
N MET A 160 -3.30 -3.45 6.96
CA MET A 160 -2.60 -3.80 5.72
C MET A 160 -1.34 -4.62 5.99
N CYS A 161 -0.52 -4.22 6.96
CA CYS A 161 0.68 -4.98 7.35
C CYS A 161 0.32 -6.37 7.86
N LYS A 162 -0.67 -6.49 8.77
CA LYS A 162 -1.16 -7.78 9.27
C LYS A 162 -1.68 -8.68 8.15
N SER A 163 -2.40 -8.10 7.18
CA SER A 163 -2.85 -8.81 6.00
C SER A 163 -1.69 -9.38 5.17
N ARG A 164 -0.64 -8.58 4.93
CA ARG A 164 0.52 -9.01 4.15
C ARG A 164 1.30 -10.10 4.88
N ILE A 165 1.49 -9.96 6.18
CA ILE A 165 2.15 -10.97 7.03
C ILE A 165 1.40 -12.30 6.93
N ALA A 166 0.08 -12.29 7.17
CA ALA A 166 -0.74 -13.50 7.12
C ALA A 166 -0.69 -14.20 5.75
N LYS A 167 -0.58 -13.43 4.67
CA LYS A 167 -0.42 -13.95 3.30
C LYS A 167 0.96 -14.59 3.11
N LEU A 168 2.02 -13.89 3.50
CA LEU A 168 3.40 -14.38 3.32
C LEU A 168 3.70 -15.61 4.18
N SER A 169 3.09 -15.74 5.36
CA SER A 169 3.29 -16.90 6.23
C SER A 169 2.29 -18.03 6.00
N ALA A 170 1.47 -17.98 4.94
CA ALA A 170 0.32 -18.89 4.78
C ALA A 170 0.72 -20.37 4.61
N ASP A 171 1.88 -20.63 4.02
CA ASP A 171 2.48 -21.95 3.84
C ASP A 171 3.51 -22.30 4.92
N GLY A 172 3.71 -21.40 5.89
CA GLY A 172 4.69 -21.53 6.98
C GLY A 172 6.08 -21.01 6.63
N HIS A 173 6.33 -20.54 5.41
CA HIS A 173 7.63 -20.08 4.94
C HIS A 173 7.50 -18.75 4.18
N PRO A 174 7.92 -17.61 4.74
CA PRO A 174 8.62 -17.44 6.03
C PRO A 174 7.72 -17.58 7.26
N GLU A 175 8.32 -17.92 8.40
CA GLU A 175 7.60 -18.05 9.67
C GLU A 175 6.97 -16.72 10.10
N LEU A 176 5.72 -16.80 10.57
CA LEU A 176 4.97 -15.66 11.09
C LEU A 176 5.78 -14.81 12.09
N GLN A 177 6.49 -15.49 12.99
CA GLN A 177 7.28 -14.83 14.04
C GLN A 177 8.42 -13.98 13.46
N ILE A 178 9.07 -14.44 12.38
CA ILE A 178 10.14 -13.70 11.72
C ILE A 178 9.59 -12.45 11.03
N LEU A 179 8.45 -12.57 10.35
CA LEU A 179 7.79 -11.43 9.71
C LEU A 179 7.32 -10.38 10.73
N GLU A 180 6.73 -10.81 11.84
CA GLU A 180 6.34 -9.89 12.92
C GLU A 180 7.55 -9.24 13.57
N GLN A 181 8.65 -9.98 13.76
CA GLN A 181 9.91 -9.41 14.25
C GLN A 181 10.43 -8.32 13.31
N ILE A 182 10.49 -8.59 12.00
CA ILE A 182 10.91 -7.59 11.00
C ILE A 182 10.02 -6.34 11.09
N ARG A 183 8.70 -6.52 11.15
CA ARG A 183 7.75 -5.39 11.29
C ARG A 183 8.02 -4.57 12.55
N MET A 184 8.22 -5.22 13.69
CA MET A 184 8.51 -4.54 14.95
C MET A 184 9.82 -3.76 14.90
N GLU A 185 10.90 -4.39 14.41
CA GLU A 185 12.20 -3.72 14.27
C GLU A 185 12.13 -2.53 13.31
N PHE A 186 11.35 -2.64 12.24
CA PHE A 186 11.12 -1.57 11.28
C PHE A 186 10.40 -0.38 11.97
N GLU A 187 9.31 -0.66 12.68
CA GLU A 187 8.55 0.37 13.41
C GLU A 187 9.36 1.04 14.52
N GLU A 188 10.20 0.29 15.23
CA GLU A 188 11.09 0.83 16.27
C GLU A 188 12.18 1.73 15.67
N GLY A 189 12.76 1.36 14.52
CA GLY A 189 13.76 2.16 13.83
C GLY A 189 13.25 3.51 13.30
N ILE A 190 11.93 3.63 13.09
CA ILE A 190 11.27 4.85 12.61
C ILE A 190 10.80 5.76 13.76
N ARG A 191 10.77 5.29 15.00
CA ARG A 191 10.49 6.17 16.16
C ARG A 191 11.68 7.06 16.49
#